data_AF-A8USX9-F1
#
_entry.id   AF-A8USX9-F1
#
_cell.length_a   1.000
_cell.length_b   1.000
_cell.length_c   1.000
_cell.angle_alpha   90.00
_cell.angle_beta   90.00
_cell.angle_gamma   90.00
#
_symmetry.space_group_name_H-M   'P 1'
#
loop_
_entity.id
_entity.type
_entity.pdbx_description
1 polymer ?
#
loop_
_entity_poly.entity_id
_entity_poly.type
_entity_poly.pdbx_seq_one_letter_code
_entity_poly.pdbx_strand_id
1 'polypeptide(L)'
;MHVLLTLFLFSIGTTFGASKFLVSFGDGGLKSYTIVDNTCYVYTVKYPKKDSDLPKIMNDVLVSSVINAQRQYGKKGNAFINIRVSWQLMENKRLVYQVCGDIVRRN
;
A
#
# COMPACT_ATOMS: atom_id res chain seq x y z
N MET A 1 -27.99 9.45 -39.21
CA MET A 1 -27.49 10.60 -38.41
C MET A 1 -28.03 10.49 -37.00
N HIS A 2 -27.10 10.44 -36.05
CA HIS A 2 -27.18 10.75 -34.62
C HIS A 2 -28.34 10.15 -33.80
N VAL A 3 -28.07 9.00 -33.18
CA VAL A 3 -28.67 8.67 -31.87
C VAL A 3 -27.54 8.74 -30.85
N LEU A 4 -27.51 9.89 -30.18
CA LEU A 4 -26.60 10.25 -29.11
C LEU A 4 -26.99 9.43 -27.86
N LEU A 5 -26.35 8.29 -27.64
CA LEU A 5 -26.52 7.53 -26.40
C LEU A 5 -25.64 8.17 -25.32
N THR A 6 -26.25 9.04 -24.53
CA THR A 6 -25.66 9.72 -23.37
C THR A 6 -25.18 8.70 -22.34
N LEU A 7 -23.85 8.70 -22.13
CA LEU A 7 -23.16 7.99 -21.06
C LEU A 7 -23.60 8.57 -19.70
N PHE A 8 -24.37 7.81 -18.94
CA PHE A 8 -24.72 8.15 -17.56
C PHE A 8 -23.52 7.79 -16.67
N LEU A 9 -22.60 8.73 -16.50
CA LEU A 9 -21.52 8.65 -15.52
C LEU A 9 -22.12 8.79 -14.11
N PHE A 10 -22.54 7.68 -13.51
CA PHE A 10 -22.73 7.61 -12.07
C PHE A 10 -21.35 7.75 -11.41
N SER A 11 -21.01 8.98 -11.06
CA SER A 11 -19.97 9.32 -10.09
C SER A 11 -20.40 8.78 -8.73
N ILE A 12 -20.11 7.49 -8.46
CA ILE A 12 -20.18 6.93 -7.11
C ILE A 12 -19.04 7.59 -6.34
N GLY A 13 -19.35 8.75 -5.74
CA GLY A 13 -18.49 9.38 -4.75
C GLY A 13 -18.39 8.46 -3.54
N THR A 14 -17.38 7.60 -3.52
CA THR A 14 -17.02 6.88 -2.30
C THR A 14 -16.44 7.91 -1.32
N THR A 15 -17.27 8.42 -0.42
CA THR A 15 -16.78 9.06 0.80
C THR A 15 -16.06 8.00 1.61
N PHE A 16 -14.73 7.98 1.52
CA PHE A 16 -13.87 7.26 2.46
C PHE A 16 -14.06 7.90 3.83
N GLY A 17 -15.03 7.38 4.59
CA GLY A 17 -15.19 7.74 6.00
C GLY A 17 -13.88 7.43 6.71
N ALA A 18 -13.29 8.45 7.33
CA ALA A 18 -12.06 8.33 8.11
C ALA A 18 -12.30 7.37 9.28
N SER A 19 -12.07 6.08 9.05
CA SER A 19 -12.16 5.03 10.05
C SER A 19 -11.02 5.21 11.04
N LYS A 20 -11.35 5.66 12.25
CA LYS A 20 -10.41 5.75 13.37
C LYS A 20 -10.08 4.33 13.83
N PHE A 21 -8.89 3.85 13.51
CA PHE A 21 -8.39 2.57 14.01
C PHE A 21 -7.46 2.80 15.23
N LEU A 22 -7.54 1.89 16.20
CA LEU A 22 -6.65 1.85 17.37
C LEU A 22 -5.48 0.93 17.05
N VAL A 23 -4.25 1.46 17.09
CA VAL A 23 -3.01 0.69 16.88
C VAL A 23 -2.06 0.97 18.05
N SER A 24 -1.47 -0.08 18.63
CA SER A 24 -0.49 0.01 19.71
C SER A 24 0.92 -0.01 19.13
N PHE A 25 1.76 0.96 19.50
CA PHE A 25 3.13 1.12 18.99
C PHE A 25 4.21 0.68 19.99
N GLY A 26 3.84 -0.07 21.05
CA GLY A 26 4.79 -0.53 22.06
C GLY A 26 5.21 0.55 23.07
N ASP A 27 4.57 1.71 23.06
CA ASP A 27 4.76 2.83 23.99
C ASP A 27 3.77 2.82 25.17
N GLY A 28 3.04 1.72 25.38
CA GLY A 28 2.18 1.51 26.56
C GLY A 28 0.81 2.18 26.51
N GLY A 29 0.33 2.66 25.34
CA GLY A 29 -1.00 3.26 25.22
C GLY A 29 -1.67 3.09 23.85
N LEU A 30 -3.00 2.96 23.83
CA LEU A 30 -3.81 3.00 22.62
C LEU A 30 -4.05 4.45 22.20
N LYS A 31 -3.70 4.81 20.97
CA LYS A 31 -3.86 6.18 20.46
C LYS A 31 -4.72 6.19 19.21
N SER A 32 -5.42 7.30 18.99
CA SER A 32 -6.26 7.48 17.81
C SER A 32 -5.42 7.96 16.64
N TYR A 33 -5.67 7.41 15.46
CA TYR A 33 -4.99 7.78 14.23
C TYR A 33 -5.98 8.21 13.16
N THR A 34 -5.53 9.07 12.26
CA THR A 34 -6.23 9.42 11.02
C THR A 34 -5.48 8.86 9.82
N ILE A 35 -6.22 8.30 8.86
CA ILE A 35 -5.67 7.90 7.57
C ILE A 35 -5.44 9.18 6.76
N VAL A 36 -4.18 9.41 6.40
CA VAL A 36 -3.74 10.53 5.56
C VAL A 36 -3.82 10.16 4.10
N ASP A 37 -3.45 8.93 3.76
CA ASP A 37 -3.43 8.43 2.39
C ASP A 37 -3.47 6.89 2.35
N ASN A 38 -3.90 6.34 1.22
CA ASN A 38 -3.72 4.92 0.88
C ASN A 38 -2.73 4.83 -0.28
N THR A 39 -1.56 4.23 -0.05
CA THR A 39 -0.47 4.22 -1.03
C THR A 39 -0.08 2.80 -1.40
N CYS A 40 0.36 2.63 -2.65
CA CYS A 40 0.85 1.36 -3.19
C CYS A 40 2.20 1.54 -3.88
N TYR A 41 3.13 0.63 -3.61
CA TYR A 41 4.43 0.55 -4.28
C TYR A 41 4.51 -0.74 -5.10
N VAL A 42 5.00 -0.62 -6.34
CA VAL A 42 5.13 -1.74 -7.26
C VAL A 42 6.61 -2.00 -7.56
N TYR A 43 7.03 -3.25 -7.43
CA TYR A 43 8.39 -3.71 -7.65
C TYR A 43 8.40 -4.84 -8.65
N THR A 44 9.29 -4.76 -9.65
CA THR A 44 9.54 -5.86 -10.57
C THR A 44 10.92 -6.42 -10.29
N VAL A 45 10.99 -7.69 -9.92
CA VAL A 45 12.25 -8.38 -9.59
C VAL A 45 12.40 -9.65 -10.42
N LYS A 46 13.64 -10.05 -10.70
CA LYS A 46 13.91 -11.34 -11.35
C LYS A 46 13.65 -12.46 -10.35
N TYR A 47 13.07 -13.57 -10.81
CA TYR A 47 12.91 -14.76 -9.99
C TYR A 47 14.30 -15.28 -9.56
N PRO A 48 14.49 -15.63 -8.27
CA PRO A 48 15.79 -16.08 -7.79
C PRO A 48 16.19 -17.43 -8.39
N LYS A 49 17.47 -17.77 -8.32
CA LYS A 49 17.95 -19.11 -8.75
C LYS A 49 17.50 -20.21 -7.77
N LYS A 50 17.21 -19.86 -6.52
CA LYS A 50 16.77 -20.77 -5.46
C LYS A 50 15.53 -20.22 -4.80
N ASP A 51 14.52 -21.07 -4.59
CA ASP A 51 13.26 -20.67 -3.94
C ASP A 51 13.47 -20.24 -2.48
N SER A 52 14.55 -20.73 -1.84
CA SER A 52 14.97 -20.31 -0.50
C SER A 52 15.24 -18.80 -0.38
N ASP A 53 15.48 -18.12 -1.50
CA ASP A 53 15.78 -16.69 -1.52
C ASP A 53 14.51 -15.82 -1.63
N LEU A 54 13.33 -16.41 -1.91
CA LEU A 54 12.06 -15.69 -2.03
C LEU A 54 11.68 -14.91 -0.76
N PRO A 55 11.80 -15.46 0.47
CA PRO A 55 11.49 -14.71 1.69
C PRO A 55 12.37 -13.48 1.86
N LYS A 56 13.65 -13.56 1.47
CA LYS A 56 14.57 -12.43 1.52
C LYS A 56 14.12 -11.32 0.57
N ILE A 57 13.79 -11.67 -0.68
CA ILE A 57 13.30 -10.71 -1.67
C ILE A 57 12.02 -10.02 -1.19
N MET A 58 11.08 -10.79 -0.63
CA MET A 58 9.85 -10.25 -0.05
C MET A 58 10.14 -9.24 1.06
N ASN A 59 11.06 -9.59 1.97
CA ASN A 59 11.46 -8.72 3.06
C ASN A 59 12.12 -7.42 2.56
N ASP A 60 13.01 -7.52 1.57
CA ASP A 60 13.66 -6.37 0.95
C ASP A 60 12.64 -5.42 0.30
N VAL A 61 11.63 -5.98 -0.38
CA VAL A 61 10.52 -5.22 -0.98
C VAL A 61 9.67 -4.52 0.09
N LEU A 62 9.32 -5.22 1.18
CA LEU A 62 8.57 -4.68 2.30
C LEU A 62 9.33 -3.52 2.98
N VAL A 63 10.59 -3.73 3.32
CA VAL A 63 11.44 -2.69 3.95
C VAL A 63 11.59 -1.49 3.03
N SER A 64 11.82 -1.72 1.74
CA SER A 64 11.89 -0.64 0.75
C SER A 64 10.60 0.17 0.68
N SER A 65 9.45 -0.49 0.78
CA SER A 65 8.13 0.17 0.77
C SER A 65 7.95 1.07 1.99
N VAL A 66 8.33 0.59 3.17
CA VAL A 66 8.29 1.38 4.42
C VAL A 66 9.21 2.58 4.34
N ILE A 67 10.45 2.41 3.85
CA ILE A 67 11.40 3.52 3.67
C ILE A 67 10.87 4.55 2.68
N ASN A 68 10.30 4.10 1.56
CA ASN A 68 9.72 5.00 0.55
C ASN A 68 8.51 5.77 1.11
N ALA A 69 7.63 5.09 1.85
CA ALA A 69 6.53 5.72 2.56
C ALA A 69 7.02 6.81 3.52
N GLN A 70 8.05 6.52 4.32
CA GLN A 70 8.62 7.50 5.24
C GLN A 70 9.28 8.69 4.53
N ARG A 71 9.96 8.46 3.40
CA ARG A 71 10.55 9.54 2.59
C ARG A 71 9.48 10.44 1.98
N GLN A 72 8.42 9.85 1.44
CA GLN A 72 7.36 10.57 0.75
C GLN A 72 6.41 11.29 1.71
N TYR A 73 6.09 10.66 2.84
CA TYR A 73 5.07 11.13 3.76
C TYR A 73 5.60 11.56 5.13
N GLY A 74 6.91 11.55 5.39
CA GLY A 74 7.45 11.79 6.74
C GLY A 74 7.08 13.14 7.38
N LYS A 75 6.63 14.13 6.60
CA LYS A 75 6.08 15.41 7.12
C LYS A 75 4.57 15.36 7.42
N LYS A 76 3.86 14.40 6.84
CA LYS A 76 2.38 14.30 6.86
C LYS A 76 1.86 13.10 7.65
N GLY A 77 2.62 12.00 7.71
CA GLY A 77 2.26 10.75 8.38
C GLY A 77 3.40 10.26 9.28
N ASN A 78 3.03 9.48 10.29
CA ASN A 78 3.90 8.91 11.31
C ASN A 78 4.17 7.41 11.10
N ALA A 79 3.28 6.70 10.42
CA ALA A 79 3.41 5.27 10.21
C ALA A 79 2.77 4.81 8.90
N PHE A 80 3.25 3.68 8.39
CA PHE A 80 2.68 2.93 7.27
C PHE A 80 2.16 1.61 7.84
N ILE A 81 0.84 1.44 7.87
CA ILE A 81 0.16 0.32 8.53
C ILE A 81 -0.78 -0.41 7.57
N ASN A 82 -1.45 -1.46 8.07
CA ASN A 82 -2.39 -2.28 7.28
C ASN A 82 -1.78 -2.76 5.96
N ILE A 83 -0.50 -3.12 6.00
CA ILE A 83 0.28 -3.46 4.82
C ILE A 83 -0.25 -4.76 4.22
N ARG A 84 -0.64 -4.71 2.96
CA ARG A 84 -1.06 -5.84 2.14
C ARG A 84 -0.04 -6.03 1.03
N VAL A 85 0.47 -7.25 0.93
CA VAL A 85 1.37 -7.63 -0.16
C VAL A 85 0.66 -8.59 -1.08
N SER A 86 0.67 -8.27 -2.36
CA SER A 86 0.27 -9.19 -3.43
C SER A 86 1.45 -9.40 -4.36
N TRP A 87 1.53 -10.58 -4.96
CA TRP A 87 2.58 -10.90 -5.91
C TRP A 87 2.04 -11.75 -7.06
N GLN A 88 2.67 -11.61 -8.22
CA GLN A 88 2.35 -12.37 -9.42
C GLN A 88 3.65 -12.80 -10.12
N LEU A 89 3.66 -14.04 -10.62
CA LEU A 89 4.73 -14.54 -11.49
C LEU A 89 4.36 -14.27 -12.94
N MET A 90 5.23 -13.57 -13.66
CA MET A 90 5.12 -13.34 -15.10
C MET A 90 5.92 -14.39 -15.89
N GLU A 91 5.55 -14.62 -17.15
CA GLU A 91 6.12 -15.63 -18.06
C GLU A 91 7.65 -15.57 -18.19
N ASN A 92 8.26 -14.40 -18.01
CA ASN A 92 9.71 -14.20 -18.10
C ASN A 92 10.48 -14.47 -16.79
N LYS A 93 9.94 -15.32 -15.91
CA LYS A 93 10.48 -15.56 -14.56
C LYS A 93 10.72 -14.23 -13.83
N ARG A 94 9.74 -13.34 -13.88
CA ARG A 94 9.73 -12.08 -13.13
C ARG A 94 8.64 -12.12 -12.10
N LEU A 95 8.95 -11.66 -10.90
CA LEU A 95 7.98 -11.47 -9.85
C LEU A 95 7.61 -9.99 -9.82
N VAL A 96 6.32 -9.72 -9.87
CA VAL A 96 5.77 -8.39 -9.62
C VAL A 96 5.21 -8.41 -8.21
N TYR A 97 5.77 -7.58 -7.34
CA TYR A 97 5.25 -7.36 -5.99
C TYR A 97 4.51 -6.02 -5.96
N GLN A 98 3.33 -6.01 -5.34
CA GLN A 98 2.60 -4.79 -5.01
C GLN A 98 2.37 -4.75 -3.50
N VAL A 99 2.92 -3.72 -2.86
CA VAL A 99 2.81 -3.47 -1.43
C VAL A 99 1.94 -2.24 -1.22
N CYS A 100 0.74 -2.43 -0.69
CA CYS A 100 -0.20 -1.36 -0.39
C CYS A 100 -0.40 -1.21 1.11
N GLY A 101 -0.77 -0.02 1.58
CA GLY A 101 -1.11 0.19 2.98
C GLY A 101 -1.60 1.61 3.23
N ASP A 102 -1.88 1.89 4.50
CA ASP A 102 -2.42 3.16 4.94
C ASP A 102 -1.32 4.00 5.59
N ILE A 103 -1.16 5.23 5.12
CA ILE A 103 -0.34 6.23 5.79
C ILE A 103 -1.19 6.85 6.87
N VAL A 104 -0.74 6.77 8.12
CA VAL A 104 -1.49 7.31 9.26
C VAL A 104 -0.72 8.41 9.96
N ARG A 105 -1.47 9.38 10.49
CA ARG A 105 -0.97 10.43 11.37
C ARG A 105 -1.52 10.22 12.77
N ARG A 106 -0.65 10.36 13.77
CA ARG A 106 -1.06 10.36 15.16
C ARG A 106 -1.77 11.68 15.46
N ASN A 107 -2.95 11.60 16.07
CA ASN A 107 -3.62 12.78 16.62
C ASN A 107 -3.05 13.14 18.00
#